data_AF-A0A2U8W6Y2-F1
#
_entry.id   AF-A0A2U8W6Y2-F1
#
_cell.length_a   1.000
_cell.length_b   1.000
_cell.length_c   1.000
_cell.angle_alpha   90.00
_cell.angle_beta   90.00
_cell.angle_gamma   90.00
#
_symmetry.space_group_name_H-M   'P 1'
#
loop_
_entity.id
_entity.type
_entity.pdbx_description
1 polymer ?
#
loop_
_entity_poly.entity_id
_entity_poly.type
_entity_poly.pdbx_seq_one_letter_code
_entity_poly.pdbx_strand_id
1 'polypeptide(L)'
;MPLITPEDIGTTPRSRLSPRRRLQAWERTNGRCVVCGERIDGARERWIVEHIRALELGGMDELGNMGPAHEACGREKTRDDHARTARAKRQKLRHIGATAPERLLPGSRASPLKRKLSGAVVPRETALFGISAGSAKKMPGFGRSLWRKAAEAEKPLAERIANLQKYAPAQVAAALTHQRPPTRNQSSIGFGMSSAPKREDQQVLAGSLEALIPPEIASLLTPPPLLPDEDPDGYGRLLTAVGVSVEPRDTIEWLWVKDVVDLLWEAQRLRRLRTVLLRTARRQGLSYLLDLYGEPEQDTFQMKRDELVRGWSSGKREAVRQVAALLAKHGLTDEAISAQALSGKLDDLDRIERMIANADGRRNGVLREIDRRRSALGARLRAASDQVIEGEAIDASSDQRGSARR
;
A
#
# COMPACT_ATOMS: atom_id res chain seq x y z
N MET A 1 -18.29 -15.71 35.18
CA MET A 1 -17.69 -16.70 34.26
C MET A 1 -16.57 -17.38 35.01
N PRO A 2 -16.45 -18.72 34.98
CA PRO A 2 -15.33 -19.40 35.60
C PRO A 2 -14.02 -18.92 34.97
N LEU A 3 -12.97 -18.79 35.79
CA LEU A 3 -11.62 -18.51 35.32
C LEU A 3 -11.13 -19.73 34.55
N ILE A 4 -11.32 -19.72 33.23
CA ILE A 4 -10.70 -20.70 32.34
C ILE A 4 -9.21 -20.39 32.36
N THR A 5 -8.38 -21.28 32.89
CA THR A 5 -6.93 -21.24 32.74
C THR A 5 -6.57 -21.89 31.41
N PRO A 6 -6.32 -21.13 30.32
CA PRO A 6 -5.92 -21.74 29.06
C PRO A 6 -4.56 -22.42 29.25
N GLU A 7 -4.53 -23.75 29.11
CA GLU A 7 -3.29 -24.50 29.02
C GLU A 7 -2.49 -24.04 27.80
N ASP A 8 -1.20 -23.79 27.97
CA ASP A 8 -0.34 -23.36 26.87
C ASP A 8 0.05 -24.56 26.01
N ILE A 9 -0.60 -24.70 24.86
CA ILE A 9 -0.24 -25.71 23.86
C ILE A 9 0.98 -25.18 23.12
N GLY A 10 2.17 -25.53 23.61
CA GLY A 10 3.45 -25.16 23.00
C GLY A 10 3.64 -25.72 21.59
N THR A 11 4.65 -25.22 20.87
CA THR A 11 5.02 -25.75 19.55
C THR A 11 5.74 -27.08 19.71
N THR A 12 5.18 -28.14 19.14
CA THR A 12 5.83 -29.46 19.10
C THR A 12 7.13 -29.39 18.27
N PRO A 13 8.29 -29.88 18.77
CA PRO A 13 9.52 -29.88 18.00
C PRO A 13 9.41 -30.85 16.81
N ARG A 14 9.94 -30.43 15.66
CA ARG A 14 9.96 -31.26 14.44
C ARG A 14 11.08 -32.27 14.50
N SER A 15 10.74 -33.56 14.40
CA SER A 15 11.71 -34.65 14.31
C SER A 15 12.23 -34.80 12.88
N ARG A 16 13.44 -35.36 12.73
CA ARG A 16 13.93 -35.79 11.41
C ARG A 16 13.12 -37.00 10.94
N LEU A 17 12.51 -36.93 9.76
CA LEU A 17 11.78 -38.07 9.20
C LEU A 17 12.74 -39.09 8.58
N SER A 18 12.65 -40.35 9.01
CA SER A 18 13.31 -41.47 8.34
C SER A 18 12.60 -41.80 7.01
N PRO A 19 13.30 -42.41 6.04
CA PRO A 19 12.67 -42.86 4.79
C PRO A 19 11.45 -43.76 5.01
N ARG A 20 11.48 -44.64 6.04
CA ARG A 20 10.34 -45.48 6.43
C ARG A 20 9.13 -44.66 6.87
N ARG A 21 9.32 -43.62 7.69
CA ARG A 21 8.23 -42.73 8.12
C ARG A 21 7.64 -41.93 6.95
N ARG A 22 8.48 -41.52 5.99
CA ARG A 22 8.00 -40.86 4.75
C ARG A 22 7.13 -41.78 3.91
N LEU A 23 7.53 -43.05 3.77
CA LEU A 23 6.73 -44.06 3.05
C LEU A 23 5.40 -44.32 3.76
N GLN A 24 5.40 -44.49 5.09
CA GLN A 24 4.17 -44.69 5.87
C GLN A 24 3.19 -43.52 5.73
N ALA A 25 3.69 -42.28 5.72
CA ALA A 25 2.86 -41.09 5.51
C ALA A 25 2.24 -41.07 4.10
N TRP A 26 2.97 -41.55 3.09
CA TRP A 26 2.49 -41.67 1.71
C TRP A 26 1.43 -42.76 1.55
N GLU A 27 1.70 -43.96 2.07
CA GLU A 27 0.79 -45.12 1.97
C GLU A 27 -0.53 -44.86 2.70
N ARG A 28 -0.49 -44.21 3.87
CA ARG A 28 -1.68 -43.85 4.64
C ARG A 28 -2.66 -42.97 3.88
N THR A 29 -2.15 -42.01 3.09
CA THR A 29 -3.01 -41.10 2.30
C THR A 29 -3.22 -41.60 0.87
N ASN A 30 -2.72 -42.79 0.55
CA ASN A 30 -2.75 -43.38 -0.80
C ASN A 30 -2.16 -42.44 -1.87
N GLY A 31 -1.07 -41.74 -1.53
CA GLY A 31 -0.39 -40.78 -2.39
C GLY A 31 -1.21 -39.52 -2.72
N ARG A 32 -2.25 -39.20 -1.92
CA ARG A 32 -3.02 -37.96 -2.10
C ARG A 32 -2.42 -36.82 -1.28
N CYS A 33 -2.38 -35.65 -1.91
CA CYS A 33 -1.96 -34.40 -1.31
C CYS A 33 -2.87 -34.05 -0.13
N VAL A 34 -2.30 -33.86 1.06
CA VAL A 34 -3.07 -33.48 2.27
C VAL A 34 -3.62 -32.05 2.25
N VAL A 35 -3.25 -31.25 1.25
CA VAL A 35 -3.68 -29.85 1.10
C VAL A 35 -4.81 -29.72 0.07
N CYS A 36 -4.64 -30.27 -1.14
CA CYS A 36 -5.64 -30.16 -2.21
C CYS A 36 -6.48 -31.43 -2.42
N GLY A 37 -6.07 -32.58 -1.88
CA GLY A 37 -6.80 -33.86 -2.01
C GLY A 37 -6.55 -34.63 -3.32
N GLU A 38 -5.83 -34.04 -4.28
CA GLU A 38 -5.48 -34.66 -5.56
C GLU A 38 -4.37 -35.72 -5.40
N ARG A 39 -4.30 -36.65 -6.37
CA ARG A 39 -3.24 -37.68 -6.39
C ARG A 39 -1.93 -37.08 -6.89
N ILE A 40 -0.84 -37.35 -6.19
CA ILE A 40 0.51 -36.93 -6.57
C ILE A 40 1.15 -38.05 -7.39
N ASP A 41 1.74 -37.72 -8.53
CA ASP A 41 2.64 -38.65 -9.23
C ASP A 41 4.03 -38.60 -8.56
N GLY A 42 4.26 -39.50 -7.61
CA GLY A 42 5.48 -39.53 -6.81
C GLY A 42 6.78 -39.76 -7.59
N ALA A 43 6.72 -40.19 -8.86
CA ALA A 43 7.89 -40.39 -9.71
C ALA A 43 8.22 -39.15 -10.56
N ARG A 44 7.21 -38.34 -10.93
CA ARG A 44 7.36 -37.19 -11.83
C ARG A 44 7.26 -35.84 -11.11
N GLU A 45 6.54 -35.79 -10.00
CA GLU A 45 6.23 -34.57 -9.27
C GLU A 45 7.01 -34.46 -7.97
N ARG A 46 7.51 -33.26 -7.67
CA ARG A 46 8.17 -32.98 -6.40
C ARG A 46 7.14 -32.81 -5.28
N TRP A 47 7.32 -33.58 -4.22
CA TRP A 47 6.46 -33.55 -3.05
C TRP A 47 7.26 -33.55 -1.74
N ILE A 48 6.64 -32.99 -0.70
CA ILE A 48 7.18 -32.90 0.65
C ILE A 48 6.21 -33.55 1.64
N VAL A 49 6.72 -33.94 2.81
CA VAL A 49 5.85 -34.34 3.93
C VAL A 49 5.45 -33.09 4.69
N GLU A 50 4.15 -32.83 4.73
CA GLU A 50 3.53 -31.65 5.33
C GLU A 50 2.64 -32.05 6.50
N HIS A 51 2.59 -31.23 7.55
CA HIS A 51 1.74 -31.48 8.71
C HIS A 51 0.33 -30.94 8.46
N ILE A 52 -0.72 -31.75 8.62
CA ILE A 52 -2.12 -31.32 8.35
C ILE A 52 -2.48 -30.11 9.22
N ARG A 53 -2.28 -30.24 10.53
CA ARG A 53 -2.27 -29.13 11.50
C ARG A 53 -0.83 -28.71 11.75
N ALA A 54 -0.53 -27.43 11.55
CA ALA A 54 0.81 -26.88 11.79
C ALA A 54 1.26 -27.09 13.24
N LEU A 55 2.54 -27.42 13.43
CA LEU A 55 3.15 -27.58 14.76
C LEU A 55 3.03 -26.29 15.59
N GLU A 56 3.12 -25.12 14.96
CA GLU A 56 2.96 -23.81 15.62
C GLU A 56 1.53 -23.52 16.11
N LEU A 57 0.54 -24.29 15.62
CA LEU A 57 -0.87 -24.18 15.97
C LEU A 57 -1.34 -25.37 16.83
N GLY A 58 -0.42 -26.00 17.55
CA GLY A 58 -0.70 -27.17 18.40
C GLY A 58 -0.89 -28.47 17.62
N GLY A 59 -0.23 -28.59 16.46
CA GLY A 59 -0.12 -29.86 15.73
C GLY A 59 0.86 -30.81 16.39
N MET A 60 0.55 -32.11 16.35
CA MET A 60 1.45 -33.18 16.82
C MET A 60 2.40 -33.61 15.71
N ASP A 61 3.63 -34.02 16.04
CA ASP A 61 4.61 -34.55 15.09
C ASP A 61 4.43 -36.07 14.85
N GLU A 62 3.18 -36.47 14.63
CA GLU A 62 2.75 -37.87 14.51
C GLU A 62 2.29 -38.20 13.08
N LEU A 63 2.37 -39.48 12.70
CA LEU A 63 1.91 -39.97 11.38
C LEU A 63 0.43 -39.65 11.11
N GLY A 64 -0.38 -39.47 12.15
CA GLY A 64 -1.77 -39.05 12.03
C GLY A 64 -1.97 -37.61 11.56
N ASN A 65 -0.95 -36.76 11.77
CA ASN A 65 -0.98 -35.35 11.45
C ASN A 65 -0.03 -34.99 10.31
N MET A 66 0.43 -35.94 9.50
CA MET A 66 1.30 -35.65 8.35
C MET A 66 0.99 -36.52 7.15
N GLY A 67 1.25 -35.99 5.96
CA GLY A 67 1.11 -36.71 4.70
C GLY A 67 1.84 -36.00 3.56
N PRO A 68 1.85 -36.58 2.35
CA PRO A 68 2.49 -35.97 1.22
C PRO A 68 1.70 -34.73 0.75
N ALA A 69 2.41 -33.71 0.30
CA ALA A 69 1.84 -32.53 -0.33
C ALA A 69 2.71 -32.13 -1.52
N HIS A 70 2.08 -31.60 -2.58
CA HIS A 70 2.83 -30.93 -3.64
C HIS A 70 3.71 -29.83 -3.03
N GLU A 71 4.92 -29.62 -3.57
CA GLU A 71 5.83 -28.59 -3.05
C GLU A 71 5.17 -27.19 -3.07
N ALA A 72 4.39 -26.89 -4.12
CA ALA A 72 3.63 -25.65 -4.24
C ALA A 72 2.54 -25.51 -3.16
N CYS A 73 1.74 -26.56 -2.96
CA CYS A 73 0.69 -26.59 -1.94
C CYS A 73 1.26 -26.45 -0.51
N GLY A 74 2.38 -27.12 -0.23
CA GLY A 74 3.06 -27.01 1.06
C GLY A 74 3.61 -25.61 1.33
N ARG A 75 4.15 -24.94 0.30
CA ARG A 75 4.63 -23.54 0.41
C ARG A 75 3.49 -22.57 0.72
N GLU A 76 2.36 -22.71 0.03
CA GLU A 76 1.19 -21.87 0.29
C GLU A 76 0.63 -22.11 1.69
N LYS A 77 0.45 -23.38 2.08
CA LYS A 77 0.00 -23.73 3.42
C LYS A 77 0.93 -23.16 4.50
N THR A 78 2.25 -23.27 4.31
CA THR A 78 3.24 -22.75 5.27
C THR A 78 3.07 -21.24 5.48
N ARG A 79 2.85 -20.47 4.40
CA ARG A 79 2.59 -19.02 4.47
C ARG A 79 1.34 -18.73 5.30
N ASP A 80 0.25 -19.44 5.00
CA ASP A 80 -1.04 -19.22 5.65
C ASP A 80 -1.03 -19.67 7.12
N ASP A 81 -0.30 -20.73 7.45
CA ASP A 81 -0.04 -21.18 8.81
C ASP A 81 0.68 -20.13 9.65
N HIS A 82 1.78 -19.57 9.15
CA HIS A 82 2.48 -18.49 9.86
C HIS A 82 1.60 -17.27 10.09
N ALA A 83 0.73 -16.93 9.12
CA ALA A 83 -0.23 -15.83 9.27
C ALA A 83 -1.26 -16.14 10.38
N ARG A 84 -1.78 -17.37 10.43
CA ARG A 84 -2.68 -17.85 11.49
C ARG A 84 -2.01 -17.86 12.85
N THR A 85 -0.77 -18.36 12.95
CA THR A 85 0.04 -18.35 14.19
C THR A 85 0.22 -16.92 14.70
N ALA A 86 0.57 -15.97 13.83
CA ALA A 86 0.74 -14.59 14.22
C ALA A 86 -0.58 -13.96 14.75
N ARG A 87 -1.72 -14.32 14.16
CA ARG A 87 -3.03 -13.88 14.65
C ARG A 87 -3.37 -14.48 16.01
N ALA A 88 -3.17 -15.78 16.20
CA ALA A 88 -3.40 -16.46 17.47
C ALA A 88 -2.54 -15.88 18.60
N LYS A 89 -1.24 -15.63 18.34
CA LYS A 89 -0.33 -14.98 19.30
C LYS A 89 -0.82 -13.57 19.69
N ARG A 90 -1.26 -12.76 18.72
CA ARG A 90 -1.85 -11.44 19.01
C ARG A 90 -3.12 -11.52 19.85
N GLN A 91 -3.99 -12.50 19.58
CA GLN A 91 -5.20 -12.72 20.37
C GLN A 91 -4.87 -13.12 21.81
N LYS A 92 -3.91 -14.04 22.00
CA LYS A 92 -3.42 -14.45 23.32
C LYS A 92 -2.87 -13.25 24.10
N LEU A 93 -2.03 -12.42 23.47
CA LEU A 93 -1.50 -11.19 24.08
C LEU A 93 -2.59 -10.20 24.51
N ARG A 94 -3.69 -10.08 23.75
CA ARG A 94 -4.83 -9.24 24.12
C ARG A 94 -5.61 -9.83 25.29
N HIS A 95 -5.86 -11.13 25.25
CA HIS A 95 -6.64 -11.83 26.27
C HIS A 95 -5.98 -11.78 27.65
N ILE A 96 -4.65 -11.98 27.70
CA ILE A 96 -3.88 -11.92 28.96
C ILE A 96 -3.49 -10.50 29.37
N GLY A 97 -3.90 -9.47 28.62
CA GLY A 97 -3.56 -8.07 28.90
C GLY A 97 -2.09 -7.69 28.67
N ALA A 98 -1.28 -8.57 28.06
CA ALA A 98 0.14 -8.32 27.76
C ALA A 98 0.36 -7.53 26.46
N THR A 99 -0.67 -6.85 25.94
CA THR A 99 -0.54 -6.01 24.75
C THR A 99 0.09 -4.68 25.14
N ALA A 100 1.14 -4.26 24.43
CA ALA A 100 1.71 -2.94 24.61
C ALA A 100 0.67 -1.85 24.28
N PRO A 101 0.59 -0.75 25.06
CA PRO A 101 -0.36 0.32 24.80
C PRO A 101 -0.06 0.98 23.45
N GLU A 102 -1.07 1.05 22.58
CA GLU A 102 -0.96 1.63 21.23
C GLU A 102 -0.72 3.16 21.28
N ARG A 103 -1.18 3.81 22.35
CA ARG A 103 -0.96 5.23 22.61
C ARG A 103 -0.37 5.39 23.99
N LEU A 104 0.92 5.74 24.04
CA LEU A 104 1.57 6.14 25.27
C LEU A 104 0.92 7.43 25.77
N LEU A 105 0.48 7.46 27.03
CA LEU A 105 -0.06 8.66 27.64
C LEU A 105 0.97 9.80 27.58
N PRO A 106 0.64 10.98 27.03
CA PRO A 106 1.57 12.12 26.98
C PRO A 106 2.08 12.48 28.38
N GLY A 107 3.39 12.48 28.58
CA GLY A 107 4.03 12.77 29.88
C GLY A 107 4.20 11.57 30.81
N SER A 108 3.70 10.37 30.45
CA SER A 108 3.97 9.14 31.19
C SER A 108 5.45 8.77 31.17
N ARG A 109 5.89 7.91 32.11
CA ARG A 109 7.30 7.44 32.17
C ARG A 109 7.76 6.76 30.88
N ALA A 110 6.83 6.15 30.14
CA ALA A 110 7.10 5.48 28.87
C ALA A 110 7.06 6.45 27.66
N SER A 111 6.65 7.71 27.83
CA SER A 111 6.64 8.70 26.76
C SER A 111 7.99 9.42 26.63
N PRO A 112 8.40 9.85 25.41
CA PRO A 112 9.68 10.54 25.18
C PRO A 112 9.79 11.91 25.84
N LEU A 113 8.66 12.50 26.25
CA LEU A 113 8.56 13.85 26.78
C LEU A 113 8.25 13.80 28.29
N LYS A 114 8.97 14.59 29.08
CA LYS A 114 8.69 14.81 30.51
C LYS A 114 8.25 16.25 30.74
N ARG A 115 7.25 16.45 31.60
CA ARG A 115 6.88 17.79 32.08
C ARG A 115 7.67 18.09 33.35
N LYS A 116 8.43 19.20 33.37
CA LYS A 116 9.14 19.68 34.56
C LYS A 116 8.15 20.31 35.54
N LEU A 117 8.55 20.45 36.81
CA LEU A 117 7.77 21.16 37.83
C LEU A 117 7.45 22.62 37.41
N SER A 118 8.32 23.24 36.61
CA SER A 118 8.12 24.58 36.04
C SER A 118 7.06 24.65 34.92
N GLY A 119 6.40 23.53 34.59
CA GLY A 119 5.40 23.45 33.53
C GLY A 119 5.96 23.18 32.13
N ALA A 120 7.26 23.39 31.91
CA ALA A 120 7.92 23.15 30.62
C ALA A 120 7.95 21.67 30.23
N VAL A 121 7.63 21.35 28.98
CA VAL A 121 7.73 20.00 28.40
C VAL A 121 9.08 19.86 27.72
N VAL A 122 9.90 18.91 28.17
CA VAL A 122 11.24 18.66 27.63
C VAL A 122 11.42 17.19 27.24
N PRO A 123 12.34 16.86 26.32
CA PRO A 123 12.78 15.48 26.11
C PRO A 123 13.32 14.87 27.40
N ARG A 124 13.05 13.58 27.64
CA ARG A 124 13.59 12.86 28.80
C ARG A 124 15.02 12.37 28.50
N GLU A 125 15.98 12.66 29.37
CA GLU A 125 17.42 12.30 29.20
C GLU A 125 17.68 10.80 28.97
N THR A 126 16.84 9.91 29.50
CA THR A 126 16.93 8.47 29.21
C THR A 126 16.68 8.13 27.74
N ALA A 127 16.02 9.01 26.97
CA ALA A 127 15.87 8.89 25.53
C ALA A 127 17.14 9.34 24.76
N LEU A 128 18.03 10.10 25.41
CA LEU A 128 19.29 10.57 24.83
C LEU A 128 20.46 9.59 25.04
N PHE A 129 20.44 8.77 26.10
CA PHE A 129 21.57 7.90 26.47
C PHE A 129 21.30 6.38 26.35
N GLY A 130 20.15 5.97 25.81
CA GLY A 130 19.73 4.56 25.77
C GLY A 130 19.66 3.89 24.39
N ILE A 131 20.14 4.52 23.31
CA ILE A 131 20.05 3.95 21.96
C ILE A 131 21.44 3.90 21.33
N SER A 132 22.12 2.76 21.47
CA SER A 132 23.20 2.43 20.55
C SER A 132 22.61 2.31 19.13
N ALA A 133 23.40 2.72 18.13
CA ALA A 133 23.01 2.89 16.73
C ALA A 133 22.39 1.64 16.04
N GLY A 134 22.34 0.49 16.71
CA GLY A 134 21.76 -0.76 16.17
C GLY A 134 20.22 -0.86 16.23
N SER A 135 19.51 -0.07 17.05
CA SER A 135 18.05 -0.23 17.23
C SER A 135 17.18 0.77 16.48
N ALA A 136 17.77 1.64 15.66
CA ALA A 136 17.02 2.57 14.81
C ALA A 136 16.23 1.88 13.66
N LYS A 137 16.16 0.54 13.60
CA LYS A 137 15.29 -0.20 12.66
C LYS A 137 13.94 -0.63 13.25
N LYS A 138 13.65 -0.38 14.53
CA LYS A 138 12.37 -0.74 15.17
C LYS A 138 11.67 0.46 15.81
N MET A 139 11.20 1.40 14.98
CA MET A 139 10.07 2.26 15.34
C MET A 139 9.07 2.28 14.18
N PRO A 140 7.74 2.28 14.43
CA PRO A 140 6.76 2.54 13.39
C PRO A 140 6.97 3.97 12.85
N GLY A 141 6.74 4.14 11.55
CA GLY A 141 7.18 5.30 10.73
C GLY A 141 6.65 6.69 11.08
N PHE A 142 6.04 6.91 12.25
CA PHE A 142 5.55 8.22 12.65
C PHE A 142 6.54 8.91 13.60
N GLY A 143 7.25 9.92 13.09
CA GLY A 143 7.98 10.87 13.94
C GLY A 143 9.40 11.26 13.51
N ARG A 144 10.06 10.54 12.58
CA ARG A 144 11.44 10.88 12.18
C ARG A 144 11.61 12.29 11.61
N SER A 145 10.60 12.83 10.95
CA SER A 145 10.62 14.16 10.34
C SER A 145 10.47 15.30 11.35
N LEU A 146 9.83 15.05 12.50
CA LEU A 146 9.60 16.05 13.55
C LEU A 146 10.87 16.28 14.38
N TRP A 147 11.63 15.22 14.68
CA TRP A 147 12.88 15.30 15.44
C TRP A 147 14.00 16.00 14.66
N ARG A 148 14.09 15.77 13.34
CA ARG A 148 15.08 16.42 12.47
C ARG A 148 14.85 17.93 12.38
N LYS A 149 13.57 18.34 12.23
CA LYS A 149 13.16 19.75 12.18
C LYS A 149 13.36 20.48 13.52
N ALA A 150 13.20 19.80 14.65
CA ALA A 150 13.41 20.39 15.97
C ALA A 150 14.91 20.62 16.25
N ALA A 151 15.78 19.68 15.89
CA ALA A 151 17.23 19.82 16.05
C ALA A 151 17.85 20.88 15.10
N GLU A 152 17.26 21.11 13.93
CA GLU A 152 17.64 22.19 13.01
C GLU A 152 17.12 23.58 13.43
N ALA A 153 16.08 23.64 14.26
CA ALA A 153 15.48 24.88 14.75
C ALA A 153 16.26 25.53 15.91
N GLU A 154 17.13 24.78 16.60
CA GLU A 154 17.95 25.28 17.72
C GLU A 154 19.27 25.94 17.30
N LYS A 155 19.62 25.95 16.00
CA LYS A 155 20.83 26.64 15.52
C LYS A 155 20.58 28.12 15.24
N PRO A 156 21.47 29.04 15.66
CA PRO A 156 21.32 30.47 15.39
C PRO A 156 21.19 30.75 13.89
N LEU A 157 20.28 31.66 13.53
CA LEU A 157 19.93 32.00 12.15
C LEU A 157 21.15 32.40 11.29
N ALA A 158 22.16 33.03 11.89
CA ALA A 158 23.41 33.40 11.23
C ALA A 158 24.19 32.20 10.67
N GLU A 159 24.17 31.07 11.39
CA GLU A 159 24.90 29.85 11.03
C GLU A 159 24.17 29.04 9.93
N ARG A 160 22.85 29.20 9.84
CA ARG A 160 22.01 28.63 8.77
C ARG A 160 22.19 29.39 7.46
N ILE A 161 22.33 30.71 7.52
CA ILE A 161 22.57 31.57 6.34
C ILE A 161 23.97 31.31 5.75
N ALA A 162 24.99 31.19 6.61
CA ALA A 162 26.37 30.91 6.17
C ALA A 162 26.52 29.56 5.46
N ASN A 163 25.80 28.52 5.90
CA ASN A 163 25.85 27.20 5.25
C ASN A 163 25.06 27.13 3.94
N LEU A 164 23.98 27.90 3.80
CA LEU A 164 23.23 27.97 2.53
C LEU A 164 24.03 28.69 1.43
N GLN A 165 24.80 29.72 1.79
CA GLN A 165 25.68 30.42 0.84
C GLN A 165 26.88 29.57 0.38
N LYS A 166 27.30 28.58 1.18
CA LYS A 166 28.45 27.72 0.87
C LYS A 166 28.15 26.62 -0.17
N TYR A 167 26.88 26.33 -0.43
CA TYR A 167 26.45 25.23 -1.33
C TYR A 167 25.45 25.67 -2.41
N ALA A 168 25.23 26.97 -2.61
CA ALA A 168 24.39 27.46 -3.68
C ALA A 168 25.24 27.71 -4.96
N PRO A 169 24.87 27.16 -6.14
CA PRO A 169 25.47 27.59 -7.39
C PRO A 169 25.18 29.08 -7.61
N ALA A 170 26.14 29.80 -8.21
CA ALA A 170 26.21 31.27 -8.30
C ALA A 170 24.93 31.97 -8.81
N GLN A 171 24.03 31.25 -9.48
CA GLN A 171 22.77 31.76 -10.00
C GLN A 171 21.68 31.99 -8.92
N VAL A 172 21.75 31.32 -7.76
CA VAL A 172 20.73 31.46 -6.69
C VAL A 172 21.00 32.65 -5.76
N ALA A 173 22.25 33.10 -5.65
CA ALA A 173 22.63 34.22 -4.79
C ALA A 173 22.08 35.59 -5.27
N ALA A 174 21.83 35.74 -6.58
CA ALA A 174 21.35 37.00 -7.17
C ALA A 174 19.85 37.27 -6.94
N ALA A 175 19.06 36.24 -6.61
CA ALA A 175 17.60 36.36 -6.46
C ALA A 175 17.15 36.81 -5.05
N LEU A 176 18.05 36.83 -4.06
CA LEU A 176 17.71 37.07 -2.64
C LEU A 176 17.95 38.50 -2.16
N THR A 177 18.43 39.41 -3.00
CA THR A 177 18.83 40.77 -2.58
C THR A 177 17.81 41.87 -2.82
N HIS A 178 16.66 41.61 -3.45
CA HIS A 178 15.61 42.62 -3.60
C HIS A 178 14.59 42.58 -2.46
N GLN A 179 14.90 43.32 -1.39
CA GLN A 179 13.93 43.67 -0.35
C GLN A 179 12.90 44.68 -0.90
N ARG A 180 11.60 44.44 -0.67
CA ARG A 180 10.53 45.43 -0.88
C ARG A 180 9.86 45.75 0.47
N PRO A 181 9.60 47.02 0.81
CA PRO A 181 9.16 47.43 2.15
C PRO A 181 7.63 47.28 2.34
N PRO A 182 7.11 47.41 3.58
CA PRO A 182 5.71 47.11 3.89
C PRO A 182 4.81 48.34 3.74
N THR A 183 3.56 48.13 3.31
CA THR A 183 2.48 49.09 3.51
C THR A 183 1.20 48.40 3.98
N ARG A 184 0.31 49.23 4.53
CA ARG A 184 -0.62 49.01 5.63
C ARG A 184 -2.06 49.10 5.10
N ASN A 185 -2.91 48.16 5.53
CA ASN A 185 -4.34 48.26 5.85
C ASN A 185 -5.33 48.95 4.86
N GLN A 186 -6.34 48.21 4.37
CA GLN A 186 -7.80 48.45 4.56
C GLN A 186 -8.69 47.83 3.44
N SER A 187 -9.71 47.10 3.91
CA SER A 187 -11.08 46.86 3.39
C SER A 187 -11.46 46.81 1.89
N SER A 188 -12.32 45.81 1.62
CA SER A 188 -13.52 45.79 0.76
C SER A 188 -13.47 45.05 -0.59
N ILE A 189 -14.34 44.02 -0.65
CA ILE A 189 -15.20 43.53 -1.75
C ILE A 189 -14.59 43.39 -3.15
N GLY A 190 -14.60 42.17 -3.69
CA GLY A 190 -14.50 41.91 -5.12
C GLY A 190 -14.44 40.42 -5.48
N PHE A 191 -15.49 39.93 -6.15
CA PHE A 191 -15.51 38.62 -6.84
C PHE A 191 -14.33 38.50 -7.82
N GLY A 192 -13.63 37.37 -7.82
CA GLY A 192 -12.50 37.12 -8.73
C GLY A 192 -12.15 35.64 -8.85
N MET A 193 -12.40 35.14 -10.05
CA MET A 193 -12.14 33.81 -10.61
C MET A 193 -10.86 33.13 -10.10
N SER A 194 -10.96 31.84 -9.77
CA SER A 194 -9.81 30.98 -9.43
C SER A 194 -8.77 30.98 -10.55
N SER A 195 -7.58 31.49 -10.25
CA SER A 195 -6.41 31.42 -11.11
C SER A 195 -5.85 30.00 -11.16
N ALA A 196 -5.68 29.49 -12.38
CA ALA A 196 -4.90 28.29 -12.66
C ALA A 196 -3.44 28.46 -12.18
N PRO A 197 -2.76 27.39 -11.74
CA PRO A 197 -1.34 27.49 -11.38
C PRO A 197 -0.51 27.85 -12.61
N LYS A 198 0.53 28.67 -12.39
CA LYS A 198 1.36 29.28 -13.44
C LYS A 198 2.19 28.23 -14.20
N ARG A 199 2.33 28.45 -15.51
CA ARG A 199 3.12 27.65 -16.48
C ARG A 199 4.58 27.35 -16.05
N GLU A 200 5.15 28.14 -15.16
CA GLU A 200 6.54 27.98 -14.68
C GLU A 200 6.72 26.74 -13.78
N ASP A 201 5.73 26.40 -12.93
CA ASP A 201 5.79 25.20 -12.07
C ASP A 201 5.61 23.90 -12.88
N GLN A 202 4.91 23.96 -14.03
CA GLN A 202 4.76 22.82 -14.94
C GLN A 202 6.02 22.56 -15.77
N GLN A 203 6.78 23.60 -16.14
CA GLN A 203 8.01 23.44 -16.93
C GLN A 203 9.16 22.80 -16.14
N VAL A 204 9.28 23.06 -14.83
CA VAL A 204 10.33 22.45 -13.98
C VAL A 204 10.12 20.94 -13.82
N LEU A 205 8.87 20.46 -13.82
CA LEU A 205 8.54 19.03 -13.72
C LEU A 205 8.57 18.31 -15.08
N ALA A 206 8.32 19.03 -16.18
CA ALA A 206 8.42 18.47 -17.53
C ALA A 206 9.87 18.13 -17.91
N GLY A 207 10.85 18.94 -17.49
CA GLY A 207 12.28 18.67 -17.71
C GLY A 207 12.86 17.48 -16.93
N SER A 208 12.12 16.94 -15.94
CA SER A 208 12.57 15.82 -15.11
C SER A 208 12.10 14.44 -15.61
N LEU A 209 11.21 14.41 -16.60
CA LEU A 209 10.67 13.17 -17.20
C LEU A 209 11.67 12.47 -18.12
N GLU A 210 12.39 13.23 -18.94
CA GLU A 210 13.44 12.72 -19.85
C GLU A 210 14.74 12.37 -19.12
N ALA A 211 14.98 12.92 -17.93
CA ALA A 211 16.21 12.71 -17.19
C ALA A 211 16.24 11.41 -16.36
N LEU A 212 15.07 10.81 -16.06
CA LEU A 212 14.98 9.64 -15.19
C LEU A 212 14.97 8.31 -15.95
N ILE A 213 14.44 8.31 -17.17
CA ILE A 213 14.32 7.12 -18.02
C ILE A 213 15.42 7.20 -19.08
N PRO A 214 16.42 6.30 -19.07
CA PRO A 214 17.40 6.25 -20.15
C PRO A 214 16.71 6.22 -21.51
N PRO A 215 17.16 6.99 -22.52
CA PRO A 215 16.48 7.11 -23.80
C PRO A 215 16.31 5.76 -24.51
N GLU A 216 17.25 4.84 -24.33
CA GLU A 216 17.18 3.47 -24.82
C GLU A 216 15.98 2.73 -24.22
N ILE A 217 15.69 2.95 -22.94
CA ILE A 217 14.55 2.36 -22.26
C ILE A 217 13.25 3.05 -22.68
N ALA A 218 13.25 4.37 -22.79
CA ALA A 218 12.08 5.13 -23.22
C ALA A 218 11.55 4.66 -24.59
N SER A 219 12.46 4.35 -25.53
CA SER A 219 12.12 3.81 -26.86
C SER A 219 11.47 2.41 -26.83
N LEU A 220 11.68 1.63 -25.76
CA LEU A 220 11.12 0.29 -25.59
C LEU A 220 9.75 0.31 -24.89
N LEU A 221 9.39 1.42 -24.24
CA LEU A 221 8.12 1.53 -23.54
C LEU A 221 6.98 1.79 -24.53
N THR A 222 5.89 1.05 -24.35
CA THR A 222 4.65 1.31 -25.08
C THR A 222 4.07 2.68 -24.72
N PRO A 223 3.40 3.38 -25.66
CA PRO A 223 2.76 4.65 -25.36
C PRO A 223 1.76 4.54 -24.19
N PRO A 224 1.57 5.62 -23.40
CA PRO A 224 0.59 5.66 -22.34
C PRO A 224 -0.83 5.32 -22.86
N PRO A 225 -1.57 4.41 -22.20
CA PRO A 225 -2.90 3.99 -22.66
C PRO A 225 -3.99 5.00 -22.29
N LEU A 226 -3.88 6.25 -22.73
CA LEU A 226 -4.74 7.37 -22.35
C LEU A 226 -6.03 7.44 -23.19
N LEU A 227 -7.11 7.92 -22.57
CA LEU A 227 -8.32 8.34 -23.29
C LEU A 227 -8.20 9.80 -23.78
N PRO A 228 -9.01 10.23 -24.76
CA PRO A 228 -8.90 11.58 -25.35
C PRO A 228 -9.05 12.74 -24.35
N ASP A 229 -9.75 12.53 -23.24
CA ASP A 229 -10.04 13.51 -22.20
C ASP A 229 -9.08 13.46 -21.01
N GLU A 230 -8.03 12.63 -21.07
CA GLU A 230 -7.11 12.42 -19.95
C GLU A 230 -5.83 13.25 -20.06
N ASP A 231 -5.36 13.73 -18.90
CA ASP A 231 -4.14 14.56 -18.74
C ASP A 231 -2.87 13.73 -18.98
N PRO A 232 -2.14 13.93 -20.10
CA PRO A 232 -0.90 13.22 -20.37
C PRO A 232 0.21 13.57 -19.39
N ASP A 233 0.26 14.83 -18.93
CA ASP A 233 1.26 15.28 -17.97
C ASP A 233 1.04 14.61 -16.61
N GLY A 234 -0.23 14.37 -16.25
CA GLY A 234 -0.61 13.63 -15.06
C GLY A 234 -0.11 12.20 -15.05
N TYR A 235 -0.19 11.52 -16.19
CA TYR A 235 0.37 10.19 -16.36
C TYR A 235 1.90 10.22 -16.25
N GLY A 236 2.57 11.19 -16.90
CA GLY A 236 4.01 11.37 -16.79
C GLY A 236 4.47 11.55 -15.34
N ARG A 237 3.83 12.46 -14.59
CA ARG A 237 4.15 12.67 -13.17
C ARG A 237 4.00 11.39 -12.35
N LEU A 238 2.99 10.56 -12.63
CA LEU A 238 2.82 9.27 -11.97
C LEU A 238 3.96 8.30 -12.32
N LEU A 239 4.33 8.21 -13.59
CA LEU A 239 5.45 7.38 -14.05
C LEU A 239 6.75 7.77 -13.35
N THR A 240 7.06 9.06 -13.29
CA THR A 240 8.26 9.58 -12.59
C THR A 240 8.21 9.24 -11.11
N ALA A 241 7.08 9.48 -10.43
CA ALA A 241 6.98 9.21 -9.00
C ALA A 241 7.16 7.72 -8.66
N VAL A 242 6.58 6.83 -9.48
CA VAL A 242 6.75 5.38 -9.30
C VAL A 242 8.18 4.96 -9.65
N GLY A 243 8.75 5.46 -10.74
CA GLY A 243 10.13 5.19 -11.14
C GLY A 243 11.15 5.58 -10.06
N VAL A 244 11.03 6.80 -9.50
CA VAL A 244 11.87 7.26 -8.38
C VAL A 244 11.69 6.37 -7.14
N SER A 245 10.46 5.94 -6.85
CA SER A 245 10.19 5.14 -5.65
C SER A 245 10.66 3.69 -5.76
N VAL A 246 10.59 3.12 -6.97
CA VAL A 246 10.99 1.73 -7.24
C VAL A 246 12.49 1.63 -7.47
N GLU A 247 13.12 2.68 -8.02
CA GLU A 247 14.53 2.70 -8.42
C GLU A 247 14.89 1.52 -9.35
N PRO A 248 14.22 1.37 -10.51
CA PRO A 248 14.42 0.24 -11.42
C PRO A 248 15.88 0.19 -11.92
N ARG A 249 16.47 -1.01 -11.89
CA ARG A 249 17.91 -1.22 -12.15
C ARG A 249 18.22 -1.57 -13.59
N ASP A 250 17.25 -2.11 -14.32
CA ASP A 250 17.42 -2.58 -15.69
C ASP A 250 16.12 -2.48 -16.48
N THR A 251 16.20 -2.79 -17.77
CA THR A 251 15.08 -2.73 -18.71
C THR A 251 13.88 -3.57 -18.25
N ILE A 252 14.10 -4.73 -17.62
CA ILE A 252 13.00 -5.59 -17.16
C ILE A 252 12.26 -4.92 -16.00
N GLU A 253 12.97 -4.34 -15.03
CA GLU A 253 12.31 -3.60 -13.94
C GLU A 253 11.61 -2.35 -14.47
N TRP A 254 12.13 -1.69 -15.51
CA TRP A 254 11.46 -0.57 -16.16
C TRP A 254 10.16 -0.95 -16.86
N LEU A 255 10.12 -2.09 -17.56
CA LEU A 255 8.88 -2.63 -18.14
C LEU A 255 7.85 -2.91 -17.04
N TRP A 256 8.27 -3.48 -15.92
CA TRP A 256 7.39 -3.72 -14.78
C TRP A 256 6.93 -2.42 -14.08
N VAL A 257 7.78 -1.40 -14.00
CA VAL A 257 7.37 -0.07 -13.52
C VAL A 257 6.31 0.53 -14.44
N LYS A 258 6.48 0.43 -15.77
CA LYS A 258 5.49 0.86 -16.75
C LYS A 258 4.16 0.12 -16.56
N ASP A 259 4.18 -1.20 -16.41
CA ASP A 259 2.99 -2.00 -16.12
C ASP A 259 2.29 -1.55 -14.83
N VAL A 260 3.04 -1.29 -13.75
CA VAL A 260 2.50 -0.79 -12.48
C VAL A 260 1.79 0.55 -12.66
N VAL A 261 2.39 1.45 -13.44
CA VAL A 261 1.83 2.78 -13.71
C VAL A 261 0.56 2.69 -14.56
N ASP A 262 0.56 1.86 -15.60
CA ASP A 262 -0.62 1.61 -16.43
C ASP A 262 -1.78 1.07 -15.60
N LEU A 263 -1.51 0.07 -14.75
CA LEU A 263 -2.51 -0.53 -13.86
C LEU A 263 -3.03 0.46 -12.81
N LEU A 264 -2.17 1.33 -12.28
CA LEU A 264 -2.58 2.42 -11.39
C LEU A 264 -3.49 3.40 -12.12
N TRP A 265 -3.13 3.79 -13.33
CA TRP A 265 -3.90 4.74 -14.13
C TRP A 265 -5.27 4.17 -14.51
N GLU A 266 -5.32 2.92 -14.97
CA GLU A 266 -6.54 2.19 -15.29
C GLU A 266 -7.46 2.09 -14.07
N ALA A 267 -6.94 1.68 -12.90
CA ALA A 267 -7.72 1.59 -11.68
C ALA A 267 -8.27 2.97 -11.24
N GLN A 268 -7.49 4.04 -11.37
CA GLN A 268 -7.97 5.40 -11.09
C GLN A 268 -9.05 5.85 -12.07
N ARG A 269 -8.87 5.58 -13.38
CA ARG A 269 -9.88 5.85 -14.41
C ARG A 269 -11.20 5.16 -14.08
N LEU A 270 -11.16 3.85 -13.81
CA LEU A 270 -12.35 3.07 -13.48
C LEU A 270 -13.07 3.61 -12.24
N ARG A 271 -12.33 4.02 -11.20
CA ARG A 271 -12.91 4.66 -10.00
C ARG A 271 -13.60 5.99 -10.32
N ARG A 272 -13.04 6.81 -11.23
CA ARG A 272 -13.68 8.05 -11.70
C ARG A 272 -14.94 7.74 -12.51
N LEU A 273 -14.85 6.82 -13.47
CA LEU A 273 -15.96 6.44 -14.35
C LEU A 273 -17.13 5.85 -13.56
N ARG A 274 -16.86 5.03 -12.55
CA ARG A 274 -17.86 4.51 -11.60
C ARG A 274 -18.71 5.61 -10.99
N THR A 275 -18.07 6.65 -10.47
CA THR A 275 -18.75 7.80 -9.85
C THR A 275 -19.57 8.56 -10.87
N VAL A 276 -19.03 8.77 -12.08
CA VAL A 276 -19.75 9.46 -13.16
C VAL A 276 -20.97 8.65 -13.61
N LEU A 277 -20.83 7.33 -13.76
CA LEU A 277 -21.92 6.43 -14.16
C LEU A 277 -23.07 6.47 -13.15
N LEU A 278 -22.77 6.41 -11.85
CA LEU A 278 -23.81 6.50 -10.83
C LEU A 278 -24.47 7.88 -10.83
N ARG A 279 -23.69 8.95 -10.99
CA ARG A 279 -24.20 10.32 -11.06
C ARG A 279 -25.13 10.53 -12.27
N THR A 280 -24.81 9.96 -13.42
CA THR A 280 -25.66 10.06 -14.62
C THR A 280 -26.91 9.17 -14.50
N ALA A 281 -26.77 7.99 -13.88
CA ALA A 281 -27.89 7.06 -13.62
C ALA A 281 -28.93 7.64 -12.66
N ARG A 282 -28.54 8.55 -11.76
CA ARG A 282 -29.48 9.24 -10.85
C ARG A 282 -30.65 9.92 -11.55
N ARG A 283 -30.45 10.44 -12.77
CA ARG A 283 -31.56 11.01 -13.56
C ARG A 283 -32.62 9.95 -13.91
N GLN A 284 -32.18 8.77 -14.31
CA GLN A 284 -33.08 7.64 -14.61
C GLN A 284 -33.75 7.13 -13.33
N GLY A 285 -33.00 7.08 -12.22
CA GLY A 285 -33.54 6.69 -10.91
C GLY A 285 -34.68 7.60 -10.44
N LEU A 286 -34.54 8.92 -10.61
CA LEU A 286 -35.62 9.86 -10.30
C LEU A 286 -36.85 9.61 -11.18
N SER A 287 -36.67 9.44 -12.50
CA SER A 287 -37.79 9.16 -13.42
C SER A 287 -38.58 7.93 -12.97
N TYR A 288 -37.87 6.83 -12.68
CA TYR A 288 -38.48 5.60 -12.21
C TYR A 288 -39.30 5.78 -10.92
N LEU A 289 -38.77 6.54 -9.95
CA LEU A 289 -39.49 6.77 -8.69
C LEU A 289 -40.78 7.58 -8.92
N LEU A 290 -40.74 8.60 -9.78
CA LEU A 290 -41.94 9.37 -10.12
C LEU A 290 -43.00 8.49 -10.79
N ASP A 291 -42.58 7.55 -11.65
CA ASP A 291 -43.47 6.56 -12.26
C ASP A 291 -44.06 5.60 -11.22
N LEU A 292 -43.22 5.05 -10.34
CA LEU A 292 -43.62 4.07 -9.33
C LEU A 292 -44.70 4.61 -8.38
N TYR A 293 -44.61 5.88 -7.98
CA TYR A 293 -45.58 6.52 -7.09
C TYR A 293 -46.76 7.17 -7.83
N GLY A 294 -46.87 6.98 -9.14
CA GLY A 294 -47.99 7.48 -9.93
C GLY A 294 -48.11 8.99 -9.96
N GLU A 295 -46.98 9.72 -9.87
CA GLU A 295 -47.00 11.19 -9.87
C GLU A 295 -47.43 11.72 -11.25
N PRO A 296 -48.47 12.56 -11.37
CA PRO A 296 -49.03 12.96 -12.68
C PRO A 296 -48.02 13.62 -13.63
N GLU A 297 -48.11 13.35 -14.93
CA GLU A 297 -47.16 13.90 -15.92
C GLU A 297 -47.33 15.40 -16.21
N GLN A 298 -48.55 15.93 -16.07
CA GLN A 298 -48.94 17.19 -16.71
C GLN A 298 -49.17 18.38 -15.77
N ASP A 299 -49.51 18.19 -14.48
CA ASP A 299 -50.05 19.32 -13.69
C ASP A 299 -49.70 19.38 -12.18
N THR A 300 -48.95 18.43 -11.63
CA THR A 300 -48.59 18.47 -10.20
C THR A 300 -47.46 19.45 -9.86
N PHE A 301 -46.79 20.01 -10.88
CA PHE A 301 -45.38 20.38 -10.75
C PHE A 301 -45.01 21.82 -11.05
N GLN A 302 -45.91 22.68 -11.52
CA GLN A 302 -45.53 23.99 -12.11
C GLN A 302 -44.54 23.87 -13.31
N MET A 303 -44.00 22.69 -13.61
CA MET A 303 -43.09 22.30 -14.70
C MET A 303 -43.52 20.93 -15.24
N LYS A 304 -43.30 20.64 -16.52
CA LYS A 304 -43.51 19.27 -17.03
C LYS A 304 -42.52 18.31 -16.36
N ARG A 305 -42.91 17.05 -16.11
CA ARG A 305 -42.05 16.03 -15.46
C ARG A 305 -40.66 15.95 -16.09
N ASP A 306 -40.60 15.94 -17.40
CA ASP A 306 -39.38 15.95 -18.20
C ASP A 306 -38.45 17.14 -17.92
N GLU A 307 -39.04 18.32 -17.77
CA GLU A 307 -38.34 19.55 -17.41
C GLU A 307 -37.89 19.51 -15.95
N LEU A 308 -38.72 18.99 -15.05
CA LEU A 308 -38.40 18.79 -13.64
C LEU A 308 -37.18 17.86 -13.48
N VAL A 309 -37.18 16.70 -14.13
CA VAL A 309 -36.08 15.73 -14.07
C VAL A 309 -34.79 16.31 -14.65
N ARG A 310 -34.87 17.01 -15.80
CA ARG A 310 -33.71 17.69 -16.39
C ARG A 310 -33.19 18.80 -15.49
N GLY A 311 -34.08 19.68 -15.01
CA GLY A 311 -33.75 20.79 -14.13
C GLY A 311 -33.15 20.33 -12.80
N TRP A 312 -33.66 19.23 -12.23
CA TRP A 312 -33.11 18.62 -11.04
C TRP A 312 -31.68 18.12 -11.30
N SER A 313 -31.47 17.40 -12.41
CA SER A 313 -30.14 16.86 -12.75
C SER A 313 -29.08 17.94 -13.03
N SER A 314 -29.50 19.14 -13.47
CA SER A 314 -28.63 20.29 -13.67
C SER A 314 -28.49 21.19 -12.43
N GLY A 315 -29.19 20.88 -11.33
CA GLY A 315 -29.12 21.65 -10.09
C GLY A 315 -29.96 22.95 -10.08
N LYS A 316 -30.95 23.08 -10.95
CA LYS A 316 -31.90 24.22 -10.94
C LYS A 316 -32.61 24.26 -9.59
N ARG A 317 -32.40 25.33 -8.82
CA ARG A 317 -32.89 25.47 -7.43
C ARG A 317 -34.37 25.13 -7.26
N GLU A 318 -35.21 25.57 -8.20
CA GLU A 318 -36.64 25.30 -8.17
C GLU A 318 -36.95 23.81 -8.31
N ALA A 319 -36.37 23.16 -9.32
CA ALA A 319 -36.55 21.74 -9.56
C ALA A 319 -36.03 20.88 -8.39
N VAL A 320 -34.90 21.28 -7.78
CA VAL A 320 -34.37 20.60 -6.58
C VAL A 320 -35.33 20.69 -5.41
N ARG A 321 -35.93 21.85 -5.15
CA ARG A 321 -36.92 22.03 -4.09
C ARG A 321 -38.19 21.21 -4.34
N GLN A 322 -38.69 21.22 -5.56
CA GLN A 322 -39.91 20.48 -5.93
C GLN A 322 -39.70 18.97 -5.81
N VAL A 323 -38.58 18.43 -6.32
CA VAL A 323 -38.24 17.01 -6.14
C VAL A 323 -38.09 16.65 -4.66
N ALA A 324 -37.46 17.51 -3.85
CA ALA A 324 -37.35 17.27 -2.41
C ALA A 324 -38.72 17.21 -1.72
N ALA A 325 -39.63 18.13 -2.04
CA ALA A 325 -41.00 18.12 -1.50
C ALA A 325 -41.79 16.87 -1.92
N LEU A 326 -41.62 16.42 -3.16
CA LEU A 326 -42.21 15.20 -3.68
C LEU A 326 -41.75 13.94 -2.96
N LEU A 327 -40.44 13.80 -2.81
CA LEU A 327 -39.89 12.65 -2.09
C LEU A 327 -40.40 12.66 -0.65
N ALA A 328 -40.42 13.84 0.00
CA ALA A 328 -40.92 13.97 1.37
C ALA A 328 -42.40 13.61 1.52
N LYS A 329 -43.26 13.92 0.52
CA LYS A 329 -44.67 13.49 0.49
C LYS A 329 -44.82 11.96 0.59
N HIS A 330 -43.87 11.21 0.04
CA HIS A 330 -43.83 9.75 0.08
C HIS A 330 -42.92 9.19 1.19
N GLY A 331 -42.44 10.04 2.12
CA GLY A 331 -41.52 9.63 3.19
C GLY A 331 -40.12 9.28 2.71
N LEU A 332 -39.74 9.70 1.50
CA LEU A 332 -38.45 9.43 0.88
C LEU A 332 -37.52 10.65 0.96
N THR A 333 -36.24 10.38 0.74
CA THR A 333 -35.18 11.40 0.61
C THR A 333 -34.45 11.23 -0.71
N ASP A 334 -33.52 12.13 -1.00
CA ASP A 334 -32.61 12.02 -2.16
C ASP A 334 -31.83 10.69 -2.21
N GLU A 335 -31.67 10.03 -1.05
CA GLU A 335 -31.03 8.72 -0.95
C GLU A 335 -31.83 7.64 -1.69
N ALA A 336 -33.16 7.75 -1.76
CA ALA A 336 -33.99 6.84 -2.55
C ALA A 336 -33.64 6.90 -4.05
N ILE A 337 -33.31 8.09 -4.56
CA ILE A 337 -32.87 8.26 -5.96
C ILE A 337 -31.51 7.58 -6.15
N SER A 338 -30.58 7.76 -5.22
CA SER A 338 -29.27 7.07 -5.25
C SER A 338 -29.42 5.55 -5.21
N ALA A 339 -30.29 5.04 -4.34
CA ALA A 339 -30.56 3.62 -4.19
C ALA A 339 -31.15 3.04 -5.49
N GLN A 340 -32.08 3.74 -6.12
CA GLN A 340 -32.65 3.31 -7.40
C GLN A 340 -31.64 3.36 -8.53
N ALA A 341 -30.81 4.41 -8.58
CA ALA A 341 -29.72 4.53 -9.55
C ALA A 341 -28.69 3.41 -9.39
N LEU A 342 -28.34 3.08 -8.15
CA LEU A 342 -27.45 1.98 -7.82
C LEU A 342 -28.07 0.65 -8.26
N SER A 343 -29.34 0.39 -7.89
CA SER A 343 -30.08 -0.82 -8.24
C SER A 343 -30.07 -1.09 -9.75
N GLY A 344 -30.38 -0.06 -10.56
CA GLY A 344 -30.36 -0.17 -12.03
C GLY A 344 -28.96 -0.30 -12.65
N LYS A 345 -27.90 -0.14 -11.86
CA LYS A 345 -26.50 -0.22 -12.30
C LYS A 345 -25.65 -1.24 -11.54
N LEU A 346 -26.26 -2.11 -10.75
CA LEU A 346 -25.52 -3.09 -9.94
C LEU A 346 -24.56 -3.94 -10.78
N ASP A 347 -25.03 -4.49 -11.90
CA ASP A 347 -24.20 -5.35 -12.75
C ASP A 347 -23.03 -4.59 -13.40
N ASP A 348 -23.29 -3.38 -13.91
CA ASP A 348 -22.26 -2.52 -14.50
C ASP A 348 -21.21 -2.15 -13.45
N LEU A 349 -21.66 -1.79 -12.24
CA LEU A 349 -20.79 -1.39 -11.13
C LEU A 349 -19.98 -2.57 -10.58
N ASP A 350 -20.59 -3.75 -10.42
CA ASP A 350 -19.87 -4.96 -9.99
C ASP A 350 -18.78 -5.34 -10.99
N ARG A 351 -19.06 -5.24 -12.30
CA ARG A 351 -18.04 -5.46 -13.34
C ARG A 351 -16.89 -4.45 -13.22
N ILE A 352 -17.19 -3.18 -13.02
CA ILE A 352 -16.16 -2.14 -12.81
C ILE A 352 -15.33 -2.43 -11.55
N GLU A 353 -15.95 -2.82 -10.44
CA GLU A 353 -15.24 -3.20 -9.21
C GLU A 353 -14.31 -4.39 -9.43
N ARG A 354 -14.75 -5.42 -10.16
CA ARG A 354 -13.90 -6.57 -10.51
C ARG A 354 -12.72 -6.16 -11.36
N MET A 355 -12.91 -5.25 -12.32
CA MET A 355 -11.81 -4.71 -13.14
C MET A 355 -10.81 -3.93 -12.28
N ILE A 356 -11.28 -3.08 -11.35
CA ILE A 356 -10.42 -2.36 -10.40
C ILE A 356 -9.63 -3.34 -9.53
N ALA A 357 -10.30 -4.35 -8.96
CA ALA A 357 -9.67 -5.36 -8.12
C ALA A 357 -8.64 -6.19 -8.91
N ASN A 358 -8.91 -6.50 -10.17
CA ASN A 358 -7.95 -7.17 -11.05
C ASN A 358 -6.72 -6.30 -11.31
N ALA A 359 -6.91 -5.02 -11.64
CA ALA A 359 -5.81 -4.08 -11.88
C ALA A 359 -4.94 -3.89 -10.63
N ASP A 360 -5.56 -3.67 -9.47
CA ASP A 360 -4.85 -3.59 -8.18
C ASP A 360 -4.12 -4.89 -7.83
N GLY A 361 -4.74 -6.04 -8.10
CA GLY A 361 -4.17 -7.36 -7.88
C GLY A 361 -2.93 -7.61 -8.74
N ARG A 362 -3.02 -7.32 -10.04
CA ARG A 362 -1.89 -7.40 -10.99
C ARG A 362 -0.77 -6.47 -10.58
N ARG A 363 -1.06 -5.23 -10.22
CA ARG A 363 -0.06 -4.26 -9.74
C ARG A 363 0.71 -4.80 -8.54
N ASN A 364 -0.02 -5.31 -7.54
CA ASN A 364 0.59 -5.90 -6.36
C ASN A 364 1.42 -7.15 -6.70
N GLY A 365 1.01 -7.92 -7.71
CA GLY A 365 1.78 -9.04 -8.25
C GLY A 365 3.12 -8.60 -8.84
N VAL A 366 3.11 -7.60 -9.72
CA VAL A 366 4.32 -7.06 -10.36
C VAL A 366 5.31 -6.52 -9.34
N LEU A 367 4.83 -5.74 -8.35
CA LEU A 367 5.69 -5.21 -7.28
C LEU A 367 6.37 -6.33 -6.47
N ARG A 368 5.65 -7.43 -6.18
CA ARG A 368 6.24 -8.59 -5.49
C ARG A 368 7.30 -9.28 -6.33
N GLU A 369 7.12 -9.35 -7.65
CA GLU A 369 8.13 -9.96 -8.54
C GLU A 369 9.40 -9.11 -8.63
N ILE A 370 9.30 -7.78 -8.61
CA ILE A 370 10.46 -6.88 -8.46
C ILE A 370 11.24 -7.21 -7.16
N ASP A 371 10.55 -7.22 -6.02
CA ASP A 371 11.16 -7.51 -4.72
C ASP A 371 11.79 -8.91 -4.67
N ARG A 372 11.09 -9.89 -5.23
CA ARG A 372 11.57 -11.28 -5.33
C ARG A 372 12.82 -11.38 -6.18
N ARG A 373 12.84 -10.75 -7.35
CA ARG A 373 13.99 -10.75 -8.26
C ARG A 373 15.22 -10.13 -7.61
N ARG A 374 15.06 -8.99 -6.95
CA ARG A 374 16.13 -8.31 -6.21
C ARG A 374 16.66 -9.17 -5.06
N SER A 375 15.76 -9.78 -4.30
CA SER A 375 16.13 -10.67 -3.19
C SER A 375 16.91 -11.90 -3.66
N ALA A 376 16.45 -12.54 -4.75
CA ALA A 376 17.11 -13.69 -5.36
C ALA A 376 18.49 -13.34 -5.93
N LEU A 377 18.63 -12.20 -6.60
CA LEU A 377 19.92 -11.70 -7.07
C LEU A 377 20.88 -11.46 -5.90
N GLY A 378 20.42 -10.78 -4.85
CA GLY A 378 21.24 -10.53 -3.66
C GLY A 378 21.67 -11.82 -2.96
N ALA A 379 20.83 -12.85 -2.92
CA ALA A 379 21.20 -14.15 -2.37
C ALA A 379 22.28 -14.86 -3.21
N ARG A 380 22.16 -14.85 -4.55
CA ARG A 380 23.16 -15.44 -5.45
C ARG A 380 24.52 -14.74 -5.35
N LEU A 381 24.53 -13.40 -5.31
CA LEU A 381 25.77 -12.64 -5.19
C LEU A 381 26.49 -12.92 -3.86
N ARG A 382 25.76 -13.03 -2.75
CA ARG A 382 26.33 -13.43 -1.46
C ARG A 382 26.93 -14.83 -1.51
N ALA A 383 26.17 -15.81 -2.01
CA ALA A 383 26.66 -17.19 -2.15
C ALA A 383 27.92 -17.29 -3.01
N ALA A 384 27.98 -16.53 -4.13
CA ALA A 384 29.18 -16.48 -4.97
C ALA A 384 30.37 -15.84 -4.24
N SER A 385 30.14 -14.76 -3.49
CA SER A 385 31.17 -14.13 -2.67
C SER A 385 31.69 -15.06 -1.58
N ASP A 386 30.81 -15.77 -0.89
CA ASP A 386 31.18 -16.72 0.18
C ASP A 386 32.02 -17.87 -0.40
N GLN A 387 31.68 -18.37 -1.60
CA GLN A 387 32.47 -19.40 -2.30
C GLN A 387 33.88 -18.93 -2.69
N VAL A 388 34.03 -17.68 -3.12
CA VAL A 388 35.36 -17.11 -3.44
C VAL A 388 36.19 -17.00 -2.16
N ILE A 389 35.61 -16.51 -1.07
CA ILE A 389 36.31 -16.38 0.22
C ILE A 389 36.72 -17.76 0.77
N GLU A 390 35.84 -18.76 0.69
CA GLU A 390 36.17 -20.13 1.10
C GLU A 390 37.25 -20.76 0.20
N GLY A 391 37.23 -20.49 -1.11
CA GLY A 391 38.27 -20.93 -2.04
C GLY A 391 39.64 -20.33 -1.74
N GLU A 392 39.72 -19.01 -1.51
CA GLU A 392 40.96 -18.32 -1.13
C GLU A 392 41.52 -18.81 0.22
N ALA A 393 40.64 -19.13 1.18
CA ALA A 393 41.05 -19.67 2.48
C ALA A 393 41.63 -21.10 2.39
N ILE A 394 41.11 -21.93 1.47
CA ILE A 394 41.62 -23.28 1.23
C ILE A 394 43.00 -23.20 0.55
N ASP A 395 43.15 -22.37 -0.48
CA ASP A 395 44.41 -22.20 -1.22
C ASP A 395 45.55 -21.68 -0.31
N ALA A 396 45.24 -20.71 0.58
CA ALA A 396 46.20 -20.20 1.57
C ALA A 396 46.63 -21.28 2.60
N SER A 397 45.75 -22.24 2.90
CA SER A 397 46.03 -23.34 3.83
C SER A 397 46.84 -24.48 3.19
N SER A 398 46.76 -24.66 1.87
CA SER A 398 47.59 -25.61 1.11
C SER A 398 49.01 -25.11 0.89
N ASP A 399 49.21 -23.81 0.67
CA ASP A 399 50.54 -23.22 0.49
C ASP A 399 51.39 -23.27 1.77
N GLN A 400 50.76 -23.15 2.95
CA GLN A 400 51.47 -23.30 4.23
C GLN A 400 51.94 -24.74 4.51
N ARG A 401 51.30 -25.77 3.91
CA ARG A 401 51.75 -27.17 4.06
C ARG A 401 52.88 -27.54 3.10
N GLY A 402 53.09 -26.78 2.04
CA GLY A 402 54.19 -26.99 1.08
C GLY A 402 55.56 -26.47 1.55
N SER A 403 55.58 -25.47 2.44
CA SER A 403 56.81 -24.82 2.92
C SER A 403 57.55 -25.57 4.05
N ALA A 404 56.91 -26.57 4.68
CA ALA A 404 57.49 -27.32 5.80
C ALA A 404 58.25 -28.61 5.40
N ARG A 405 58.57 -28.78 4.11
CA ARG A 405 59.42 -29.89 3.61
C ARG A 405 60.58 -29.35 2.77
N ARG A 406 61.60 -28.82 3.42
CA ARG A 406 62.99 -28.82 2.92
C ARG A 406 63.96 -28.95 4.08
#